data_AF-A0A1E4J5R9-F1
#
_entry.id   AF-A0A1E4J5R9-F1
#
_cell.length_a   1.000
_cell.length_b   1.000
_cell.length_c   1.000
_cell.angle_alpha   90.00
_cell.angle_beta   90.00
_cell.angle_gamma   90.00
#
_symmetry.space_group_name_H-M   'P 1'
#
loop_
_entity.id
_entity.type
_entity.pdbx_description
1 polymer ?
#
loop_
_entity_poly.entity_id
_entity_poly.type
_entity_poly.pdbx_seq_one_letter_code
_entity_poly.pdbx_strand_id
1 'polypeptide(L)'
;MTRKLPLGMLIDLAHTQTDDAARRLGALQSAHLNASQKLELLLQYRQDYHDQLDALMRGGLPSSQWRNYRNFLGTLDGAIEQQRAIAAQTETRLDNGRTDWQHQKRRLSSFDTLAERVRMQELMAEAKREQRDSDERAARKFFDRASHPTL
;
A
#
# COMPACT_ATOMS: atom_id res chain seq x y z
N MET A 1 -29.48 -11.97 10.62
CA MET A 1 -28.58 -13.12 10.34
C MET A 1 -27.37 -12.62 9.57
N THR A 2 -26.26 -12.40 10.25
CA THR A 2 -24.97 -12.05 9.63
C THR A 2 -24.44 -13.28 8.90
N ARG A 3 -24.62 -13.31 7.57
CA ARG A 3 -24.14 -14.38 6.71
C ARG A 3 -22.62 -14.44 6.85
N LYS A 4 -22.10 -15.42 7.61
CA LYS A 4 -20.65 -15.66 7.74
C LYS A 4 -20.13 -15.99 6.35
N LEU A 5 -19.43 -15.04 5.73
CA LEU A 5 -18.76 -15.24 4.45
C LEU A 5 -17.70 -16.34 4.64
N PRO A 6 -17.59 -17.30 3.71
CA PRO A 6 -16.58 -18.35 3.80
C PRO A 6 -15.17 -17.73 3.77
N LEU A 7 -14.25 -18.28 4.56
CA LEU A 7 -12.92 -17.71 4.80
C LEU A 7 -12.14 -17.41 3.51
N GLY A 8 -12.26 -18.28 2.49
CA GLY A 8 -11.67 -18.05 1.17
C GLY A 8 -12.15 -16.74 0.51
N MET A 9 -13.45 -16.44 0.56
CA MET A 9 -13.98 -15.18 0.01
C MET A 9 -13.49 -13.95 0.77
N LEU A 10 -13.24 -14.07 2.08
CA LEU A 10 -12.65 -12.99 2.87
C LEU A 10 -11.18 -12.75 2.51
N ILE A 11 -10.44 -13.80 2.18
CA ILE A 11 -9.05 -13.73 1.71
C ILE A 11 -9.00 -13.07 0.33
N ASP A 12 -9.81 -13.52 -0.61
CA ASP A 12 -9.88 -12.93 -1.97
C ASP A 12 -10.23 -11.43 -1.90
N LEU A 13 -11.17 -11.06 -1.03
CA LEU A 13 -11.53 -9.67 -0.79
C LEU A 13 -10.35 -8.88 -0.17
N ALA A 14 -9.63 -9.47 0.79
CA ALA A 14 -8.49 -8.82 1.42
C ALA A 14 -7.29 -8.66 0.46
N HIS A 15 -7.07 -9.62 -0.45
CA HIS A 15 -6.12 -9.50 -1.55
C HIS A 15 -6.49 -8.34 -2.45
N THR A 16 -7.72 -8.32 -2.96
CA THR A 16 -8.23 -7.25 -3.83
C THR A 16 -8.07 -5.87 -3.17
N GLN A 17 -8.41 -5.75 -1.88
CA GLN A 17 -8.27 -4.51 -1.13
C GLN A 17 -6.80 -4.09 -0.95
N THR A 18 -5.90 -5.06 -0.75
CA THR A 18 -4.46 -4.80 -0.62
C THR A 18 -3.87 -4.32 -1.95
N ASP A 19 -4.25 -4.95 -3.06
CA ASP A 19 -3.81 -4.58 -4.40
C ASP A 19 -4.35 -3.20 -4.81
N ASP A 20 -5.61 -2.92 -4.50
CA ASP A 20 -6.22 -1.60 -4.68
C ASP A 20 -5.49 -0.52 -3.89
N ALA A 21 -5.18 -0.79 -2.61
CA ALA A 21 -4.43 0.13 -1.77
C ALA A 21 -3.01 0.35 -2.32
N ALA A 22 -2.36 -0.69 -2.84
CA ALA A 22 -1.03 -0.59 -3.46
C ALA A 22 -1.07 0.28 -4.74
N ARG A 23 -2.07 0.11 -5.60
CA ARG A 23 -2.26 0.94 -6.80
C ARG A 23 -2.49 2.41 -6.44
N ARG A 24 -3.35 2.68 -5.45
CA ARG A 24 -3.59 4.03 -4.94
C ARG A 24 -2.33 4.65 -4.35
N LEU A 25 -1.57 3.89 -3.57
CA LEU A 25 -0.29 4.34 -3.02
C LEU A 25 0.70 4.72 -4.12
N GLY A 26 0.79 3.94 -5.19
CA GLY A 26 1.60 4.27 -6.36
C GLY A 26 1.21 5.61 -6.99
N ALA A 27 -0.09 5.85 -7.19
CA ALA A 27 -0.58 7.13 -7.71
C ALA A 27 -0.27 8.32 -6.79
N LEU A 28 -0.39 8.13 -5.46
CA LEU A 28 -0.03 9.14 -4.47
C LEU A 28 1.47 9.45 -4.49
N GLN A 29 2.32 8.44 -4.64
CA GLN A 29 3.76 8.61 -4.73
C GLN A 29 4.15 9.40 -5.98
N SER A 30 3.57 9.08 -7.15
CA SER A 30 3.77 9.85 -8.37
C SER A 30 3.29 11.29 -8.23
N ALA A 31 2.13 11.52 -7.60
CA ALA A 31 1.62 12.87 -7.37
C ALA A 31 2.54 13.70 -6.48
N HIS A 32 3.06 13.12 -5.40
CA HIS A 32 4.02 13.78 -4.51
C HIS A 32 5.34 14.08 -5.24
N LEU A 33 5.90 13.10 -5.97
CA LEU A 33 7.13 13.31 -6.74
C LEU A 33 6.98 14.46 -7.75
N ASN A 34 5.89 14.47 -8.52
CA ASN A 34 5.63 15.54 -9.49
C ASN A 34 5.48 16.91 -8.81
N ALA A 35 4.82 16.96 -7.65
CA ALA A 35 4.66 18.20 -6.91
C ALA A 35 6.00 18.74 -6.38
N SER A 36 6.85 17.86 -5.86
CA SER A 36 8.18 18.19 -5.35
C SER A 36 9.14 18.63 -6.47
N GLN A 37 9.15 17.93 -7.61
CA GLN A 37 9.95 18.31 -8.78
C GLN A 37 9.54 19.69 -9.33
N LYS A 38 8.24 19.96 -9.40
CA LYS A 38 7.75 21.28 -9.83
C LYS A 38 8.14 22.39 -8.85
N LEU A 39 8.13 22.11 -7.55
CA LEU A 39 8.60 23.06 -6.53
C LEU A 39 10.09 23.35 -6.71
N GLU A 40 10.91 22.32 -6.87
CA GLU A 40 12.34 22.44 -7.12
C GLU A 40 12.64 23.30 -8.35
N LEU A 41 11.93 23.06 -9.46
CA LEU A 41 12.06 23.86 -10.68
C LEU A 41 11.74 25.34 -10.43
N LEU A 42 10.67 25.65 -9.69
CA LEU A 42 10.32 27.04 -9.37
C LEU A 42 11.37 27.72 -8.49
N LEU A 43 11.93 26.98 -7.52
CA LEU A 43 12.99 27.50 -6.65
C LEU A 43 14.29 27.75 -7.42
N GLN A 44 14.68 26.83 -8.31
CA GLN A 44 15.84 27.01 -9.19
C GLN A 44 15.63 28.23 -10.07
N TYR A 45 14.47 28.32 -10.71
CA TYR A 45 14.16 29.43 -11.59
C TYR A 45 14.16 30.78 -10.86
N ARG A 46 13.71 30.82 -9.61
CA ARG A 46 13.83 32.01 -8.75
C ARG A 46 15.28 32.40 -8.48
N GLN A 47 16.15 31.43 -8.22
CA GLN A 47 17.57 31.69 -8.00
C GLN A 47 18.23 32.24 -9.27
N ASP A 48 18.01 31.58 -10.41
CA ASP A 48 18.55 32.02 -11.70
C ASP A 48 18.08 33.45 -12.03
N TYR A 49 16.82 33.77 -11.70
CA TYR A 49 16.25 35.09 -11.89
C TYR A 49 16.90 36.14 -10.97
N HIS A 50 17.26 35.78 -9.74
CA HIS A 50 18.04 36.65 -8.83
C HIS A 50 19.44 36.92 -9.37
N ASP A 51 20.15 35.88 -9.80
CA ASP A 51 21.51 36.01 -10.33
C ASP A 51 21.53 36.90 -11.59
N GLN A 52 20.52 36.77 -12.45
CA GLN A 52 20.35 37.63 -13.62
C GLN A 52 20.16 39.10 -13.23
N LEU A 53 19.38 39.39 -12.18
CA LEU A 53 19.20 40.76 -11.71
C LEU A 53 20.49 41.36 -11.19
N ASP A 54 21.22 40.62 -10.37
CA ASP A 54 22.48 41.08 -9.79
C ASP A 54 23.50 41.41 -10.87
N ALA A 55 23.54 40.64 -11.97
CA ALA A 55 24.37 40.94 -13.12
C ALA A 55 23.93 42.24 -13.82
N LEU A 56 22.62 42.42 -14.03
CA LEU A 56 22.11 43.61 -14.71
C LEU A 56 22.23 44.89 -13.86
N MET A 57 22.12 44.80 -12.53
CA MET A 57 22.31 45.95 -11.63
C MET A 57 23.74 46.49 -11.69
N ARG A 58 24.75 45.64 -11.86
CA ARG A 58 26.15 46.06 -12.08
C ARG A 58 26.34 46.84 -13.38
N GLY A 59 25.45 46.67 -14.37
CA GLY A 59 25.48 47.35 -15.66
C GLY A 59 24.66 48.64 -15.74
N GLY A 60 23.93 49.02 -14.68
CA GLY A 60 23.03 50.18 -14.66
C GLY A 60 21.66 49.89 -15.30
N LEU A 61 20.66 49.61 -14.47
CA LEU A 61 19.33 49.16 -14.93
C LEU A 61 18.32 50.31 -15.10
N PRO A 62 17.57 50.39 -16.21
CA PRO A 62 16.43 51.30 -16.35
C PRO A 62 15.32 51.01 -15.33
N SER A 63 14.70 52.06 -14.78
CA SER A 63 13.68 51.96 -13.71
C SER A 63 12.41 51.18 -14.11
N SER A 64 12.09 51.10 -15.40
CA SER A 64 10.99 50.29 -15.93
C SER A 64 11.29 48.78 -15.89
N GLN A 65 12.52 48.38 -16.22
CA GLN A 65 12.96 46.98 -16.14
C GLN A 65 13.00 46.51 -14.69
N TRP A 66 13.44 47.36 -13.76
CA TRP A 66 13.38 47.09 -12.33
C TRP A 66 11.96 46.78 -11.84
N ARG A 67 10.98 47.55 -12.31
CA ARG A 67 9.58 47.39 -11.89
C ARG A 67 8.98 46.08 -12.40
N ASN A 68 9.25 45.74 -13.67
CA ASN A 68 8.82 44.48 -14.27
C ASN A 68 9.41 43.29 -13.51
N TYR A 69 10.69 43.37 -13.16
CA TYR A 69 11.38 42.35 -12.39
C TYR A 69 10.69 42.09 -11.05
N ARG A 70 10.43 43.15 -10.27
CA ARG A 70 9.79 43.03 -8.95
C ARG A 70 8.37 42.45 -9.04
N ASN A 71 7.62 42.81 -10.07
CA ASN A 71 6.27 42.26 -10.28
C ASN A 71 6.31 40.77 -10.62
N PHE A 72 7.24 40.36 -11.47
CA PHE A 72 7.42 38.95 -11.81
C PHE A 72 7.86 38.13 -10.61
N LEU A 73 8.83 38.62 -9.83
CA LEU A 73 9.28 37.97 -8.60
C LEU A 73 8.13 37.78 -7.61
N GLY A 74 7.25 38.78 -7.45
CA GLY A 74 6.05 38.64 -6.61
C GLY A 74 5.09 37.54 -7.10
N THR A 75 4.91 37.43 -8.42
CA THR A 75 4.12 36.35 -9.02
C THR A 75 4.76 34.98 -8.80
N LEU A 76 6.09 34.89 -8.98
CA LEU A 76 6.86 33.66 -8.80
C LEU A 76 6.85 33.19 -7.34
N ASP A 77 7.05 34.11 -6.39
CA ASP A 77 6.97 33.82 -4.96
C ASP A 77 5.57 33.30 -4.59
N GLY A 78 4.52 33.93 -5.11
CA GLY A 78 3.15 33.43 -4.93
C GLY A 78 2.93 32.01 -5.48
N ALA A 79 3.49 31.72 -6.66
CA ALA A 79 3.42 30.37 -7.25
C ALA A 79 4.22 29.33 -6.44
N ILE A 80 5.38 29.72 -5.89
CA ILE A 80 6.19 28.86 -5.02
C ILE A 80 5.43 28.52 -3.75
N GLU A 81 4.80 29.50 -3.09
CA GLU A 81 4.02 29.24 -1.88
C GLU A 81 2.83 28.31 -2.14
N GLN A 82 2.13 28.50 -3.27
CA GLN A 82 1.08 27.57 -3.70
C GLN A 82 1.64 26.16 -3.93
N GLN A 83 2.77 26.04 -4.60
CA GLN A 83 3.38 24.75 -4.89
C GLN A 83 3.93 24.05 -3.63
N ARG A 84 4.44 24.81 -2.65
CA ARG A 84 4.80 24.29 -1.31
C ARG A 84 3.60 23.69 -0.61
N ALA A 85 2.46 24.39 -0.62
CA ALA A 85 1.22 23.88 -0.02
C ALA A 85 0.75 22.58 -0.70
N ILE A 86 0.86 22.49 -2.03
CA ILE A 86 0.55 21.27 -2.79
C ILE A 86 1.51 20.13 -2.43
N ALA A 87 2.81 20.40 -2.35
CA ALA A 87 3.82 19.41 -1.97
C ALA A 87 3.54 18.83 -0.56
N ALA A 88 3.28 19.70 0.42
CA ALA A 88 2.92 19.28 1.78
C ALA A 88 1.59 18.48 1.84
N GLN A 89 0.58 18.88 1.06
CA GLN A 89 -0.67 18.15 0.98
C GLN A 89 -0.47 16.76 0.37
N THR A 90 0.32 16.65 -0.70
CA THR A 90 0.59 15.37 -1.37
C THR A 90 1.44 14.44 -0.49
N GLU A 91 2.37 14.98 0.29
CA GLU A 91 3.13 14.25 1.31
C GLU A 91 2.20 13.65 2.38
N THR A 92 1.32 14.49 2.96
CA THR A 92 0.33 14.03 3.95
C THR A 92 -0.56 12.92 3.37
N ARG A 93 -1.00 13.05 2.11
CA ARG A 93 -1.80 12.03 1.44
C ARG A 93 -1.00 10.75 1.21
N LEU A 94 0.27 10.85 0.83
CA LEU A 94 1.17 9.71 0.65
C LEU A 94 1.32 8.93 1.96
N ASP A 95 1.53 9.61 3.08
CA ASP A 95 1.66 8.96 4.39
C ASP A 95 0.38 8.26 4.85
N ASN A 96 -0.77 8.90 4.61
CA ASN A 96 -2.07 8.25 4.84
C ASN A 96 -2.25 7.01 3.94
N GLY A 97 -1.84 7.09 2.67
CA GLY A 97 -1.86 5.97 1.73
C GLY A 97 -0.95 4.82 2.18
N ARG A 98 0.23 5.13 2.71
CA ARG A 98 1.15 4.12 3.28
C ARG A 98 0.51 3.40 4.46
N THR A 99 -0.14 4.15 5.34
CA THR A 99 -0.83 3.61 6.52
C THR A 99 -2.00 2.70 6.12
N ASP A 100 -2.83 3.12 5.15
CA ASP A 100 -3.94 2.30 4.65
C ASP A 100 -3.42 0.99 4.02
N TRP A 101 -2.42 1.06 3.15
CA TRP A 101 -1.82 -0.13 2.54
C TRP A 101 -1.26 -1.10 3.60
N GLN A 102 -0.55 -0.59 4.60
CA GLN A 102 -0.04 -1.41 5.71
C GLN A 102 -1.19 -2.07 6.49
N HIS A 103 -2.29 -1.37 6.71
CA HIS A 103 -3.46 -1.91 7.38
C HIS A 103 -4.11 -3.03 6.56
N GLN A 104 -4.33 -2.84 5.25
CA GLN A 104 -4.89 -3.90 4.39
C GLN A 104 -3.97 -5.13 4.35
N LYS A 105 -2.66 -4.91 4.21
CA LYS A 105 -1.67 -5.99 4.19
C LYS A 105 -1.64 -6.79 5.50
N ARG A 106 -1.74 -6.13 6.65
CA ARG A 106 -1.87 -6.79 7.97
C ARG A 106 -3.13 -7.63 8.06
N ARG A 107 -4.25 -7.10 7.54
CA ARG A 107 -5.54 -7.78 7.57
C ARG A 107 -5.53 -9.03 6.68
N LEU A 108 -4.93 -8.96 5.49
CA LEU A 108 -4.68 -10.11 4.63
C LEU A 108 -3.87 -11.19 5.36
N SER A 109 -2.70 -10.81 5.90
CA SER A 109 -1.84 -11.76 6.65
C SER A 109 -2.55 -12.43 7.84
N SER A 110 -3.47 -11.71 8.48
CA SER A 110 -4.30 -12.26 9.57
C SER A 110 -5.26 -13.33 9.06
N PHE A 111 -5.86 -13.14 7.88
CA PHE A 111 -6.71 -14.15 7.26
C PHE A 111 -5.92 -15.35 6.77
N ASP A 112 -4.73 -15.15 6.18
CA ASP A 112 -3.85 -16.26 5.77
C ASP A 112 -3.47 -17.13 6.97
N THR A 113 -3.13 -16.50 8.09
CA THR A 113 -2.82 -17.20 9.35
C THR A 113 -4.01 -18.01 9.87
N LEU A 114 -5.22 -17.45 9.77
CA LEU A 114 -6.44 -18.16 10.16
C LEU A 114 -6.73 -19.33 9.23
N ALA A 115 -6.53 -19.16 7.91
CA ALA A 115 -6.74 -20.20 6.92
C ALA A 115 -5.82 -21.40 7.14
N GLU A 116 -4.55 -21.13 7.40
CA GLU A 116 -3.59 -22.19 7.70
C GLU A 116 -3.97 -22.96 8.97
N ARG A 117 -4.44 -22.26 10.01
CA ARG A 117 -4.92 -22.91 11.23
C ARG A 117 -6.14 -23.82 10.95
N VAL A 118 -7.10 -23.36 10.16
CA VAL A 118 -8.28 -24.15 9.79
C VAL A 118 -7.85 -25.40 9.00
N ARG A 119 -6.97 -25.22 8.01
CA ARG A 119 -6.42 -26.33 7.21
C ARG A 119 -5.74 -27.39 8.08
N MET A 120 -4.93 -26.96 9.05
CA MET A 120 -4.27 -27.88 9.98
C MET A 120 -5.25 -28.65 10.87
N GLN A 121 -6.33 -27.99 11.33
CA GLN A 121 -7.37 -28.65 12.11
C GLN A 121 -8.15 -29.68 11.27
N GLU A 122 -8.44 -29.37 10.02
CA GLU A 122 -9.09 -30.29 9.09
C GLU A 122 -8.24 -31.54 8.81
N LEU A 123 -6.93 -31.35 8.56
CA LEU A 123 -5.98 -32.45 8.38
C LEU A 123 -5.90 -33.36 9.62
N MET A 124 -5.85 -32.77 10.82
CA MET A 124 -5.85 -33.55 12.07
C MET A 124 -7.16 -34.33 12.26
N ALA A 125 -8.30 -33.73 11.91
CA ALA A 125 -9.60 -34.38 12.00
C ALA A 125 -9.72 -35.54 11.00
N GLU A 126 -9.21 -35.37 9.78
CA GLU A 126 -9.18 -36.42 8.77
C GLU A 126 -8.28 -37.58 9.19
N ALA A 127 -7.04 -37.30 9.62
CA ALA A 127 -6.12 -38.33 10.09
C ALA A 127 -6.72 -39.15 11.25
N LYS A 128 -7.48 -38.51 12.15
CA LYS A 128 -8.19 -39.20 13.23
C LYS A 128 -9.35 -40.07 12.73
N ARG A 129 -10.05 -39.66 11.67
CA ARG A 129 -11.09 -40.48 11.02
C ARG A 129 -10.47 -41.70 10.34
N GLU A 130 -9.44 -41.48 9.52
CA GLU A 130 -8.71 -42.54 8.82
C GLU A 130 -8.13 -43.57 9.79
N GLN A 131 -7.55 -43.13 10.90
CA GLN A 131 -7.05 -44.01 11.96
C GLN A 131 -8.18 -44.88 12.53
N ARG A 132 -9.32 -44.28 12.90
CA ARG A 132 -10.49 -45.02 13.42
C ARG A 132 -10.99 -46.06 12.42
N ASP A 133 -11.14 -45.68 11.15
CA ASP A 133 -11.63 -46.58 10.10
C ASP A 133 -10.64 -47.72 9.81
N SER A 134 -9.33 -47.45 9.95
CA SER A 134 -8.29 -48.48 9.88
C SER A 134 -8.38 -49.46 11.06
N ASP A 135 -8.49 -48.94 12.27
CA ASP A 135 -8.58 -49.74 13.50
C ASP A 135 -9.84 -50.61 13.51
N GLU A 136 -10.98 -50.08 13.07
CA GLU A 136 -12.23 -50.86 12.94
C GLU A 136 -12.09 -52.00 11.92
N ARG A 137 -11.47 -51.75 10.76
CA ARG A 137 -11.23 -52.79 9.75
C ARG A 137 -10.27 -53.86 10.26
N ALA A 138 -9.23 -53.47 11.00
CA ALA A 138 -8.29 -54.40 11.61
C ALA A 138 -8.98 -55.27 12.68
N ALA A 139 -9.79 -54.65 13.54
CA ALA A 139 -10.56 -55.35 14.57
C ALA A 139 -11.54 -56.37 13.94
N ARG A 140 -12.31 -55.97 12.92
CA ARG A 140 -13.23 -56.88 12.21
C ARG A 140 -12.51 -58.10 11.64
N LYS A 141 -11.37 -57.90 10.93
CA LYS A 141 -10.56 -59.00 10.41
C LYS A 141 -10.03 -59.93 11.51
N PHE A 142 -9.64 -59.38 12.65
CA PHE A 142 -9.19 -60.17 13.79
C PHE A 142 -10.33 -61.03 14.35
N PHE A 143 -11.53 -60.45 14.55
CA PHE A 143 -12.71 -61.19 14.98
C PHE A 143 -13.13 -62.26 13.98
N ASP A 144 -13.16 -61.96 12.68
CA ASP A 144 -13.50 -62.95 11.65
C ASP A 144 -12.53 -64.15 11.65
N ARG A 145 -11.22 -63.90 11.79
CA ARG A 145 -10.20 -64.94 11.89
C ARG A 145 -10.29 -65.75 13.18
N ALA A 146 -10.66 -65.13 14.30
CA ALA A 146 -10.90 -65.82 15.56
C ALA A 146 -12.18 -66.68 15.52
N SER A 147 -13.18 -66.26 14.74
CA SER A 147 -14.46 -66.96 14.55
C SER A 147 -14.37 -68.14 13.57
N HIS A 148 -13.43 -68.08 12.63
CA HIS A 148 -13.12 -69.14 11.68
C HIS A 148 -11.63 -69.54 11.76
N PRO A 149 -11.24 -70.36 12.77
CA PRO A 149 -9.90 -70.90 12.81
C PRO A 149 -9.72 -71.85 11.63
N THR A 150 -8.88 -71.47 10.66
CA THR A 150 -8.35 -72.42 9.67
C THR A 150 -7.59 -73.51 10.41
N LEU A 151 -8.04 -74.77 10.26
CA LEU A 151 -7.34 -75.99 10.67
C LEU A 151 -6.00 -76.13 9.96
#